data_AF-A0A264Y850-F1
#
_entry.id   AF-A0A264Y850-F1
#
_cell.length_a   1.000
_cell.length_b   1.000
_cell.length_c   1.000
_cell.angle_alpha   90.00
_cell.angle_beta   90.00
_cell.angle_gamma   90.00
#
_symmetry.space_group_name_H-M   'P 1'
#
loop_
_entity.id
_entity.type
_entity.pdbx_description
1 polymer ?
#
loop_
_entity_poly.entity_id
_entity_poly.type
_entity_poly.pdbx_seq_one_letter_code
_entity_poly.pdbx_strand_id
1 'polypeptide(L)' 'MIDNKLYEYMAELLKRTPLDFIRYKYDEINWNGRLIGIMGPRGVGKTTMILQRIKLSKEGHHLYVSADNI' A
#
# COMPACT_ATOMS: atom_id res chain seq x y z
N MET A 1 20.15 8.70 6.14
CA MET A 1 20.05 9.67 5.01
C MET A 1 19.40 9.07 3.75
N ILE A 2 19.26 7.74 3.65
CA ILE A 2 18.43 7.04 2.65
C ILE A 2 16.99 6.88 3.16
N ASP A 3 16.83 6.72 4.47
CA ASP A 3 15.54 6.44 5.13
C ASP A 3 14.50 7.52 4.87
N ASN A 4 14.88 8.80 4.92
CA ASN A 4 13.94 9.91 4.73
C ASN A 4 13.28 9.90 3.34
N LYS A 5 14.04 9.55 2.29
CA LYS A 5 13.53 9.57 0.91
C LYS A 5 12.44 8.52 0.67
N LEU A 6 12.58 7.34 1.27
CA LEU A 6 11.58 6.27 1.15
C LEU A 6 10.28 6.64 1.89
N TYR A 7 10.41 7.22 3.08
CA TYR A 7 9.24 7.71 3.83
C TYR A 7 8.56 8.89 3.13
N GLU A 8 9.32 9.84 2.58
CA GLU A 8 8.80 10.95 1.76
C GLU A 8 8.04 10.43 0.53
N TYR A 9 8.63 9.47 -0.19
CA TYR A 9 8.00 8.85 -1.35
C TYR A 9 6.69 8.16 -1.00
N MET A 10 6.68 7.33 0.05
CA MET A 10 5.47 6.70 0.55
C MET A 10 4.43 7.75 0.98
N ALA A 11 4.82 8.80 1.71
CA ALA A 11 3.92 9.84 2.16
C ALA A 11 3.21 10.54 0.99
N GLU A 12 3.94 10.83 -0.09
CA GLU A 12 3.35 11.42 -1.31
C GLU A 12 2.36 10.47 -1.99
N LEU A 13 2.67 9.17 -2.05
CA LEU A 13 1.74 8.17 -2.57
C LEU A 13 0.47 8.06 -1.71
N LEU A 14 0.62 8.03 -0.38
CA LEU A 14 -0.51 7.95 0.55
C LEU A 14 -1.40 9.20 0.47
N LYS A 15 -0.81 10.39 0.29
CA LYS A 15 -1.55 11.64 0.10
C LYS A 15 -2.46 11.57 -1.13
N ARG A 16 -1.96 11.00 -2.23
CA ARG A 16 -2.70 10.83 -3.50
C ARG A 16 -3.64 9.62 -3.53
N THR A 17 -3.58 8.75 -2.52
CA THR A 17 -4.40 7.53 -2.50
C THR A 17 -5.82 7.83 -2.00
N PRO A 18 -6.86 7.64 -2.83
CA PRO A 18 -8.24 7.87 -2.45
C PRO A 18 -8.74 6.86 -1.40
N LEU A 19 -9.69 7.30 -0.56
CA LEU A 19 -10.42 6.46 0.40
C LEU A 19 -11.94 6.55 0.24
N ASP A 20 -12.43 7.36 -0.70
CA ASP A 20 -13.83 7.45 -1.14
C ASP A 20 -14.32 6.14 -1.76
N PHE A 21 -13.40 5.34 -2.32
CA PHE A 21 -13.66 3.97 -2.76
C PHE A 21 -12.54 3.04 -2.31
N ILE A 22 -12.89 2.06 -1.48
CA ILE A 22 -11.98 0.97 -1.09
C ILE A 22 -12.09 -0.17 -2.09
N ARG A 23 -10.96 -0.73 -2.51
CA ARG A 23 -10.95 -1.81 -3.52
C ARG A 23 -11.79 -3.00 -3.08
N TYR A 24 -12.65 -3.50 -3.96
CA TYR A 24 -13.69 -4.49 -3.66
C TYR A 24 -13.23 -5.77 -2.94
N LYS A 25 -11.99 -6.25 -3.14
CA LYS A 25 -11.45 -7.43 -2.43
C LYS A 25 -10.70 -7.11 -1.13
N TYR A 26 -10.69 -5.86 -0.70
CA TYR A 26 -9.91 -5.42 0.46
C TYR A 26 -10.28 -6.20 1.73
N ASP A 27 -11.58 -6.41 1.95
CA ASP A 27 -12.09 -7.12 3.14
C ASP A 27 -11.95 -8.65 3.04
N GLU A 28 -11.66 -9.18 1.85
CA GLU A 28 -11.40 -10.62 1.64
C GLU A 28 -9.95 -11.01 2.01
N ILE A 29 -9.05 -10.04 2.16
CA ILE A 29 -7.64 -10.30 2.45
C ILE A 29 -7.42 -10.48 3.95
N ASN A 30 -6.81 -11.60 4.33
CA ASN A 30 -6.29 -11.79 5.69
C ASN A 30 -5.03 -10.94 5.91
N TRP A 31 -5.22 -9.69 6.29
CA TRP A 31 -4.13 -8.74 6.53
C TRP A 31 -3.24 -9.05 7.73
N ASN A 32 -3.59 -10.04 8.55
CA ASN A 32 -2.77 -10.50 9.68
C ASN A 32 -1.70 -11.52 9.24
N GLY A 33 -1.66 -11.90 7.96
CA GLY A 33 -0.62 -12.77 7.42
C GLY A 33 0.76 -12.10 7.49
N ARG A 34 1.79 -12.85 7.89
CA ARG A 34 3.19 -12.36 7.91
C ARG A 34 3.72 -12.02 6.52
N LEU A 35 3.18 -12.69 5.49
CA LEU A 35 3.47 -12.47 4.09
C LEU A 35 2.21 -12.70 3.28
N ILE A 36 1.89 -11.77 2.38
CA ILE A 36 0.69 -11.82 1.53
C ILE A 36 1.12 -11.52 0.10
N GLY A 37 0.75 -12.40 -0.83
CA GLY A 37 0.91 -12.18 -2.27
C GLY A 37 -0.43 -11.77 -2.89
N ILE A 38 -0.48 -10.62 -3.55
CA ILE A 38 -1.66 -10.17 -4.30
C ILE A 38 -1.36 -10.28 -5.80
N MET A 39 -2.00 -11.24 -6.47
CA MET A 39 -1.84 -11.49 -7.91
C MET A 39 -3.07 -11.06 -8.72
N GLY A 40 -2.86 -10.73 -9.99
CA GLY A 40 -3.93 -10.38 -10.92
C GLY A 40 -3.46 -9.51 -12.09
N PRO A 41 -4.33 -9.21 -13.07
CA PRO A 41 -3.98 -8.45 -14.26
C PRO A 41 -3.39 -7.07 -13.96
N ARG A 42 -2.66 -6.47 -14.92
CA ARG A 42 -2.20 -5.07 -14.80
C ARG A 42 -3.40 -4.12 -14.76
N GLY A 43 -3.27 -3.01 -14.04
CA GLY A 43 -4.31 -1.97 -13.97
C GLY A 43 -5.48 -2.23 -13.00
N VAL A 44 -5.63 -3.43 -12.42
CA VAL A 44 -6.78 -3.77 -11.54
C VAL A 44 -6.76 -3.10 -10.15
N GLY A 45 -5.76 -2.27 -9.86
CA GLY A 45 -5.69 -1.50 -8.60
C GLY A 45 -4.99 -2.19 -7.43
N LYS A 46 -4.14 -3.20 -7.68
CA LYS A 46 -3.37 -3.91 -6.63
C LYS A 46 -2.54 -2.95 -5.77
N THR A 47 -1.75 -2.08 -6.39
CA THR A 47 -0.96 -1.07 -5.68
C THR A 47 -1.84 -0.12 -4.87
N THR A 48 -2.97 0.33 -5.43
CA THR A 48 -3.93 1.17 -4.70
C THR A 48 -4.43 0.45 -3.44
N MET A 49 -4.77 -0.84 -3.52
CA MET A 49 -5.25 -1.62 -2.38
C MET A 49 -4.21 -1.70 -1.25
N ILE A 50 -2.93 -1.89 -1.61
CA ILE A 50 -1.81 -1.90 -0.63
C ILE A 50 -1.67 -0.52 0.03
N LEU A 51 -1.70 0.56 -0.75
CA LEU A 51 -1.60 1.92 -0.20
C LEU A 51 -2.82 2.27 0.68
N GLN A 52 -4.02 1.84 0.29
CA GLN A 52 -5.23 1.98 1.11
C GLN A 52 -5.09 1.21 2.43
N ARG A 53 -4.51 0.00 2.41
CA ARG A 53 -4.24 -0.77 3.63
C ARG A 53 -3.34 0.00 4.59
N ILE A 54 -2.24 0.55 4.08
CA ILE A 54 -1.32 1.34 4.90
C ILE A 54 -2.05 2.56 5.48
N LYS A 55 -2.82 3.29 4.65
CA LYS A 55 -3.53 4.51 5.07
C LYS A 55 -4.64 4.27 6.09
N LEU A 56 -5.30 3.10 6.03
CA LEU A 56 -6.35 2.69 6.97
C LEU A 56 -5.80 2.02 8.24
N SER A 57 -4.51 1.66 8.26
CA SER A 57 -3.89 1.07 9.44
C SER A 57 -3.79 2.11 10.55
N LYS A 58 -4.45 1.84 11.69
CA LYS A 58 -4.44 2.74 12.85
C LYS A 58 -3.13 2.66 13.65
N GLU A 59 -2.36 1.59 13.47
CA GLU A 59 -1.16 1.28 14.23
C GLU A 59 -0.05 0.73 13.32
N GLY A 60 1.19 0.80 13.80
CA GLY A 60 2.38 0.22 13.18
C GLY A 60 3.22 1.19 12.33
N HIS A 61 4.50 0.84 12.17
CA HIS A 61 5.40 1.49 11.23
C HIS A 61 5.31 0.77 9.88
N HIS A 62 4.85 1.50 8.85
CA HIS A 62 4.72 0.98 7.50
C HIS A 62 5.78 1.60 6.60
N LEU A 63 6.26 0.82 5.65
CA LEU A 63 7.11 1.32 4.57
C LEU A 63 6.64 0.70 3.25
N TYR A 64 6.32 1.55 2.29
CA TYR A 64 6.08 1.14 0.91
C TYR A 64 7.37 1.31 0.10
N VAL A 65 7.79 0.23 -0.56
CA VAL A 65 8.95 0.22 -1.45
C VAL A 65 8.51 -0.29 -2.82
N SER A 66 8.88 0.44 -3.87
CA SER A 66 8.70 -0.01 -5.25
C SER A 66 9.98 -0.68 -5.73
N ALA A 67 9.88 -1.87 -6.31
CA ALA A 67 11.00 -2.54 -6.95
C ALA A 67 11.51 -1.78 -8.20
N ASP A 68 10.66 -0.94 -8.80
CA ASP A 68 11.02 -0.12 -9.97
C ASP A 68 11.89 1.10 -9.61
N ASN A 69 12.01 1.44 -8.32
CA ASN A 69 12.71 2.64 -7.83
C ASN A 69 13.99 2.32 -7.03
N ILE A 70 14.50 1.08 -7.14
CA ILE A 70 15.77 0.63 -6.56
C ILE A 70 16.83 0.49 -7.65
#